data_AF-A0AAN8X5U3-F1
#
_entry.id   AF-A0AAN8X5U3-F1
#
_cell.length_a   1.000
_cell.length_b   1.000
_cell.length_c   1.000
_cell.angle_alpha   90.00
_cell.angle_beta   90.00
_cell.angle_gamma   90.00
#
_symmetry.space_group_name_H-M   'P 1'
#
loop_
_entity.id
_entity.type
_entity.pdbx_description
1 polymer ?
#
loop_
_entity_poly.entity_id
_entity_poly.type
_entity_poly.pdbx_seq_one_letter_code
_entity_poly.pdbx_strand_id
1 'polypeptide(L)'
;MPPIFPRIVYSPFDFIYKEAMQTKILLLIAVVAAFAYARPRALTPPNDILLQLQKGNVFTAAPSGATLVKTIPPIPNLVDRLPDNATLIRANIVDTFRCDGRNYGYYGDVDNDCQVFHVCVPLKQIYPVNFTSDITYQFSFICPAHTVFTQDAKVCAWESEAIPCSESPALYWMNNNFFRIVEEFGKKRYAYVNEPLS
;
A
#
# COMPACT_ATOMS: atom_id res chain seq x y z
N MET A 1 -3.18 -74.89 -10.08
CA MET A 1 -2.89 -73.92 -9.00
C MET A 1 -3.77 -72.70 -9.23
N PRO A 2 -4.82 -72.48 -8.42
CA PRO A 2 -5.71 -71.34 -8.55
C PRO A 2 -5.17 -70.10 -7.82
N PRO A 3 -5.54 -68.88 -8.24
CA PRO A 3 -5.20 -67.65 -7.52
C PRO A 3 -6.05 -67.50 -6.25
N ILE A 4 -5.40 -66.98 -5.21
CA ILE A 4 -5.93 -66.74 -3.87
C ILE A 4 -6.81 -65.47 -3.90
N PHE A 5 -8.07 -65.57 -3.48
CA PHE A 5 -8.92 -64.41 -3.17
C PHE A 5 -8.77 -64.03 -1.69
N PRO A 6 -8.50 -62.77 -1.33
CA PRO A 6 -8.67 -62.32 0.04
C PRO A 6 -10.15 -62.03 0.33
N ARG A 7 -10.66 -62.63 1.41
CA ARG A 7 -11.95 -62.30 2.05
C ARG A 7 -11.96 -60.82 2.44
N ILE A 8 -12.89 -60.04 1.90
CA ILE A 8 -13.25 -58.74 2.45
C ILE A 8 -14.10 -58.99 3.71
N VAL A 9 -13.52 -58.69 4.87
CA VAL A 9 -14.25 -58.58 6.14
C VAL A 9 -14.87 -57.18 6.16
N TYR A 10 -16.20 -57.10 6.09
CA TYR A 10 -16.91 -55.83 6.28
C TYR A 10 -16.76 -55.37 7.74
N SER A 11 -16.30 -54.13 7.90
CA SER A 11 -16.18 -53.44 9.18
C SER A 11 -17.53 -52.86 9.60
N PRO A 12 -17.90 -52.88 10.90
CA PRO A 12 -19.16 -52.32 11.41
C PRO A 12 -19.27 -50.77 11.32
N PHE A 13 -18.35 -50.10 10.63
CA PHE A 13 -18.31 -48.64 10.50
C PHE A 13 -19.14 -48.07 9.33
N ASP A 14 -19.59 -48.88 8.37
CA ASP A 14 -20.31 -48.37 7.18
C ASP A 14 -21.78 -48.02 7.43
N PHE A 15 -22.36 -48.39 8.59
CA PHE A 15 -23.76 -48.11 8.89
C PHE A 15 -23.99 -46.73 9.53
N ILE A 16 -22.96 -46.11 10.10
CA ILE A 16 -23.09 -44.83 10.85
C ILE A 16 -23.02 -43.61 9.90
N TYR A 17 -22.40 -43.74 8.73
CA TYR A 17 -22.19 -42.60 7.82
C TYR A 17 -23.43 -42.16 7.02
N LYS A 18 -24.44 -43.02 6.88
CA LYS A 18 -25.62 -42.72 6.04
C LYS A 18 -26.63 -41.80 6.73
N GLU A 19 -26.79 -41.90 8.05
CA GLU A 19 -27.77 -41.10 8.79
C GLU A 19 -27.27 -39.68 9.12
N ALA A 20 -25.95 -39.47 9.22
CA ALA A 20 -25.36 -38.16 9.55
C ALA A 20 -25.34 -37.16 8.37
N MET A 21 -25.59 -37.60 7.13
CA MET A 21 -25.51 -36.76 5.93
C MET A 21 -26.82 -36.01 5.65
N GLN A 22 -27.97 -36.56 6.05
CA GLN A 22 -29.29 -35.99 5.75
C GLN A 22 -29.62 -34.75 6.59
N THR A 23 -29.13 -34.67 7.83
CA THR A 23 -29.39 -33.51 8.72
C THR A 23 -28.55 -32.28 8.37
N LYS A 24 -27.36 -32.45 7.76
CA LYS A 24 -26.48 -31.34 7.37
C LYS A 24 -26.94 -30.63 6.09
N ILE A 25 -27.56 -31.34 5.16
CA ILE A 25 -28.04 -30.78 3.89
C ILE A 25 -29.24 -29.84 4.13
N LEU A 26 -30.15 -30.18 5.05
CA LEU A 26 -31.28 -29.31 5.42
C LEU A 26 -30.84 -27.98 6.05
N LEU A 27 -29.78 -27.98 6.87
CA LEU A 27 -29.23 -26.75 7.45
C LEU A 27 -28.60 -25.84 6.39
N LEU A 28 -27.88 -26.42 5.41
CA LEU A 28 -27.33 -25.64 4.30
C LEU A 28 -28.40 -24.99 3.43
N ILE A 29 -29.50 -25.70 3.13
CA ILE A 29 -30.60 -25.16 2.32
C ILE A 29 -31.30 -24.01 3.06
N ALA A 30 -31.52 -24.13 4.38
CA ALA A 30 -32.10 -23.06 5.19
C ALA A 30 -31.22 -21.81 5.24
N VAL A 31 -29.90 -21.98 5.36
CA VAL A 31 -28.94 -20.87 5.36
C VAL A 31 -28.90 -20.18 3.99
N VAL A 32 -28.84 -20.94 2.90
CA VAL A 32 -28.83 -20.39 1.53
C VAL A 32 -30.14 -19.67 1.21
N ALA A 33 -31.29 -20.19 1.65
CA ALA A 33 -32.57 -19.52 1.51
C ALA A 33 -32.64 -18.21 2.33
N ALA A 34 -32.12 -18.18 3.55
CA ALA A 34 -32.07 -16.96 4.36
C ALA A 34 -31.23 -15.85 3.70
N PHE A 35 -30.13 -16.21 3.04
CA PHE A 35 -29.32 -15.26 2.26
C PHE A 35 -29.98 -14.82 0.94
N ALA A 36 -30.76 -15.69 0.29
CA ALA A 36 -31.45 -15.37 -0.96
C ALA A 36 -32.67 -14.44 -0.76
N TYR A 37 -33.32 -14.47 0.41
CA TYR A 37 -34.51 -13.65 0.70
C TYR A 37 -34.23 -12.41 1.57
N ALA A 38 -32.99 -12.23 2.05
CA ALA A 38 -32.60 -10.99 2.70
C ALA A 38 -32.50 -9.86 1.66
N ARG A 39 -33.53 -9.01 1.58
CA ARG A 39 -33.44 -7.77 0.79
C ARG A 39 -32.30 -6.91 1.37
N PRO A 40 -31.31 -6.48 0.55
CA PRO A 40 -30.34 -5.51 1.02
C PRO A 40 -31.10 -4.23 1.37
N ARG A 41 -31.04 -3.83 2.63
CA ARG A 41 -31.46 -2.49 3.04
C ARG A 41 -30.51 -1.53 2.35
N ALA A 42 -31.02 -0.74 1.41
CA ALA A 42 -30.24 0.33 0.79
C ALA A 42 -29.76 1.26 1.91
N LEU A 43 -28.47 1.18 2.22
CA LEU A 43 -27.80 2.16 3.04
C LEU A 43 -27.76 3.43 2.19
N THR A 44 -28.58 4.42 2.53
CA THR A 44 -28.38 5.78 2.04
C THR A 44 -26.94 6.18 2.37
N PRO A 45 -26.18 6.76 1.41
CA PRO A 45 -24.80 7.13 1.68
C PRO A 45 -24.79 8.08 2.88
N PRO A 46 -23.93 7.86 3.87
CA PRO A 46 -23.80 8.79 4.98
C PRO A 46 -23.45 10.16 4.39
N ASN A 47 -24.06 11.22 4.92
CA ASN A 47 -23.54 12.57 4.71
C ASN A 47 -22.05 12.53 5.04
N ASP A 48 -21.23 12.68 4.01
CA ASP A 48 -19.81 12.34 4.01
C ASP A 48 -19.03 13.45 4.73
N ILE A 49 -19.27 13.58 6.03
CA ILE A 49 -18.69 14.62 6.90
C ILE A 49 -17.17 14.52 6.86
N LEU A 50 -16.61 13.32 6.78
CA LEU A 50 -15.16 13.10 6.65
C LEU A 50 -14.60 13.65 5.32
N LEU A 51 -15.34 13.50 4.23
CA LEU A 51 -14.95 13.98 2.90
C LEU A 51 -15.02 15.51 2.80
N GLN A 52 -15.90 16.14 3.58
CA GLN A 52 -16.02 17.59 3.69
C GLN A 52 -14.95 18.19 4.62
N LEU A 53 -14.53 17.47 5.67
CA LEU A 53 -13.45 17.92 6.57
C LEU A 53 -12.08 17.95 5.90
N GLN A 54 -11.84 17.09 4.89
CA GLN A 54 -10.58 17.08 4.13
C GLN A 54 -10.51 18.19 3.06
N LYS A 55 -11.65 18.77 2.65
CA LYS A 55 -11.70 19.92 1.74
C LYS A 55 -11.62 21.19 2.59
N GLY A 56 -10.41 21.69 2.80
CA GLY A 56 -10.21 22.94 3.55
C GLY A 56 -11.10 24.08 3.04
N ASN A 57 -11.42 25.05 3.90
CA ASN A 57 -12.36 26.16 3.63
C ASN A 57 -12.09 26.92 2.32
N VAL A 58 -10.85 26.92 1.85
CA VAL A 58 -10.47 27.52 0.57
C VAL A 58 -11.16 26.82 -0.60
N PHE A 59 -11.30 25.49 -0.58
CA PHE A 59 -11.94 24.74 -1.65
C PHE A 59 -13.46 24.81 -1.61
N THR A 60 -14.06 25.11 -0.45
CA THR A 60 -15.52 25.23 -0.29
C THR A 60 -16.03 26.65 -0.55
N ALA A 61 -15.20 27.67 -0.37
CA ALA A 61 -15.53 29.08 -0.57
C ALA A 61 -14.87 29.71 -1.82
N ALA A 62 -14.20 28.91 -2.66
CA ALA A 62 -13.57 29.41 -3.88
C ALA A 62 -14.62 29.97 -4.86
N PRO A 63 -14.49 31.21 -5.35
CA PRO A 63 -15.40 31.75 -6.35
C PRO A 63 -15.26 30.97 -7.68
N SER A 64 -16.34 30.95 -8.47
CA SER A 64 -16.36 30.30 -9.79
C SER A 64 -15.23 30.84 -10.68
N GLY A 65 -14.35 29.94 -11.15
CA GLY A 65 -13.19 30.29 -11.98
C GLY A 65 -11.88 30.51 -11.19
N ALA A 66 -11.90 30.44 -9.86
CA ALA A 66 -10.68 30.40 -9.07
C ALA A 66 -9.86 29.14 -9.42
N THR A 67 -8.60 29.34 -9.82
CA THR A 67 -7.64 28.27 -10.05
C THR A 67 -6.55 28.38 -9.00
N LEU A 68 -6.16 27.26 -8.39
CA LEU A 68 -5.03 27.22 -7.48
C LEU A 68 -3.75 27.46 -8.28
N VAL A 69 -3.22 28.70 -8.21
CA VAL A 69 -2.06 29.13 -9.01
C VAL A 69 -0.78 28.49 -8.50
N LYS A 70 -0.58 28.42 -7.18
CA LYS A 70 0.57 27.79 -6.52
C LYS A 70 0.36 27.76 -5.01
N THR A 71 0.41 26.59 -4.40
CA THR A 71 0.61 26.47 -2.94
C THR A 71 1.88 25.67 -2.72
N ILE A 72 2.97 26.34 -2.33
CA ILE A 72 4.11 25.67 -1.70
C ILE A 72 3.84 25.75 -0.20
N PRO A 73 3.30 24.70 0.45
CA PRO A 73 3.27 24.68 1.89
C PRO A 73 4.72 24.72 2.40
N PRO A 74 5.07 25.59 3.36
CA PRO A 74 6.37 25.51 4.01
C PRO A 74 6.51 24.11 4.60
N ILE A 75 7.58 23.40 4.27
CA ILE A 75 7.86 22.09 4.83
C ILE A 75 8.39 22.33 6.26
N PRO A 76 7.68 21.88 7.31
CA PRO A 76 8.20 21.96 8.68
C PRO A 76 9.52 21.19 8.79
N ASN A 77 10.32 21.48 9.82
CA ASN A 77 11.59 20.78 10.00
C ASN A 77 11.35 19.27 10.08
N LEU A 78 12.32 18.48 9.61
CA LEU A 78 12.21 17.02 9.59
C LEU A 78 11.77 16.43 10.94
N VAL A 79 12.37 16.88 12.05
CA VAL A 79 12.03 16.39 13.40
C VAL A 79 10.58 16.65 13.79
N ASP A 80 9.97 17.73 13.30
CA ASP A 80 8.57 18.10 13.58
C ASP A 80 7.57 17.24 12.78
N ARG A 81 8.07 16.52 11.75
CA ARG A 81 7.28 15.62 10.88
C ARG A 81 7.41 14.16 11.27
N LEU A 82 8.33 13.83 12.17
CA LEU A 82 8.56 12.48 12.68
C LEU A 82 7.76 12.26 13.98
N PRO A 83 7.61 11.00 14.44
CA PRO A 83 7.01 10.73 15.74
C PRO A 83 7.76 11.44 16.88
N ASP A 84 7.03 11.76 17.95
CA ASP A 84 7.62 12.30 19.18
C ASP A 84 8.80 11.45 19.65
N ASN A 85 9.86 12.11 20.11
CA ASN A 85 11.09 11.47 20.55
C ASN A 85 11.82 10.63 19.48
N ALA A 86 11.67 10.94 18.18
CA ALA A 86 12.49 10.36 17.11
C ALA A 86 14.01 10.42 17.42
N THR A 87 14.44 11.43 18.18
CA THR A 87 15.82 11.59 18.65
C THR A 87 16.31 10.45 19.56
N LEU A 88 15.41 9.70 20.23
CA LEU A 88 15.75 8.51 21.00
C LEU A 88 16.18 7.34 20.12
N ILE A 89 15.69 7.30 18.89
CA ILE A 89 16.09 6.29 17.89
C ILE A 89 17.39 6.76 17.22
N ARG A 90 17.49 8.04 16.87
CA ARG A 90 18.68 8.63 16.25
C ARG A 90 18.94 10.05 16.76
N ALA A 91 20.10 10.27 17.40
CA ALA A 91 20.40 11.53 18.06
C ALA A 91 20.68 12.72 17.10
N ASN A 92 21.17 12.45 15.89
CA ASN A 92 21.56 13.49 14.93
C ASN A 92 20.83 13.29 13.60
N ILE A 93 19.65 13.91 13.51
CA ILE A 93 18.80 13.90 12.31
C ILE A 93 19.04 15.20 11.55
N VAL A 94 19.44 15.09 10.28
CA VAL A 94 19.73 16.21 9.37
C VAL A 94 18.55 16.44 8.43
N ASP A 95 18.13 17.69 8.17
CA ASP A 95 16.99 18.01 7.29
C ASP A 95 17.46 18.62 5.96
N THR A 96 18.07 17.82 5.11
CA THR A 96 18.59 18.22 3.78
C THR A 96 17.73 17.69 2.62
N PHE A 97 17.00 16.60 2.82
CA PHE A 97 16.23 15.96 1.76
C PHE A 97 14.99 16.79 1.34
N ARG A 98 14.84 16.95 0.01
CA ARG A 98 13.68 17.59 -0.63
C ARG A 98 13.11 16.74 -1.75
N CYS A 99 11.78 16.67 -1.81
CA CYS A 99 11.03 16.01 -2.88
C CYS A 99 10.88 16.84 -4.17
N ASP A 100 11.33 18.10 -4.18
CA ASP A 100 11.21 18.98 -5.33
C ASP A 100 11.87 18.35 -6.58
N GLY A 101 11.13 18.30 -7.69
CA GLY A 101 11.58 17.72 -8.94
C GLY A 101 11.70 16.19 -8.96
N ARG A 102 11.29 15.49 -7.90
CA ARG A 102 11.31 14.03 -7.82
C ARG A 102 9.98 13.42 -8.22
N ASN A 103 10.03 12.27 -8.89
CA ASN A 103 8.84 11.48 -9.21
C ASN A 103 8.22 10.86 -7.96
N TYR A 104 6.98 10.40 -8.08
CA TYR A 104 6.36 9.61 -7.04
C TYR A 104 7.25 8.42 -6.66
N GLY A 105 7.45 8.22 -5.37
CA GLY A 105 8.14 7.05 -4.87
C GLY A 105 8.79 7.26 -3.53
N TYR A 106 9.64 6.30 -3.18
CA TYR A 106 10.29 6.18 -1.88
C TYR A 106 11.78 6.44 -2.06
N TYR A 107 12.37 7.18 -1.14
CA TYR A 107 13.74 7.65 -1.24
C TYR A 107 14.43 7.45 0.11
N GLY A 108 15.46 6.60 0.13
CA GLY A 108 16.36 6.50 1.28
C GLY A 108 17.16 7.79 1.46
N ASP A 109 17.17 8.32 2.69
CA ASP A 109 17.92 9.54 3.02
C ASP A 109 19.35 9.20 3.43
N VAL A 110 20.27 9.37 2.48
CA VAL A 110 21.69 9.04 2.67
C VAL A 110 22.38 9.93 3.70
N ASP A 111 21.90 11.15 3.91
CA ASP A 111 22.48 12.07 4.92
C ASP A 111 22.10 11.64 6.35
N ASN A 112 21.09 10.77 6.47
CA ASN A 112 20.64 10.15 7.72
C ASN A 112 20.90 8.63 7.75
N ASP A 113 21.90 8.14 7.01
CA ASP A 113 22.28 6.72 6.91
C ASP A 113 21.09 5.79 6.57
N CYS A 114 20.11 6.29 5.81
CA CYS A 114 18.87 5.60 5.47
C CYS A 114 18.05 5.13 6.67
N GLN A 115 18.35 5.60 7.89
CA GLN A 115 17.48 5.41 9.05
C GLN A 115 16.23 6.28 8.95
N VAL A 116 16.28 7.34 8.12
CA VAL A 116 15.12 8.09 7.66
C VAL A 116 14.92 7.80 6.18
N PHE A 117 13.66 7.73 5.76
CA PHE A 117 13.30 7.71 4.35
C PHE A 117 12.10 8.62 4.08
N HIS A 118 11.94 8.99 2.82
CA HIS A 118 10.88 9.91 2.41
C HIS A 118 10.01 9.30 1.32
N VAL A 119 8.73 9.64 1.35
CA VAL A 119 7.78 9.36 0.27
C VAL A 119 7.41 10.67 -0.40
N CYS A 120 7.75 10.80 -1.68
CA CYS A 120 7.40 11.95 -2.50
C CYS A 120 6.10 11.68 -3.25
N VAL A 121 5.16 12.63 -3.16
CA VAL A 121 3.83 12.53 -3.75
C VAL A 121 3.55 13.76 -4.63
N PRO A 122 4.02 13.76 -5.89
CA PRO A 122 3.76 14.84 -6.86
C PRO A 122 2.31 14.77 -7.36
N LEU A 123 1.48 15.73 -6.96
CA LEU A 123 0.04 15.74 -7.25
C LEU A 123 -0.25 15.83 -8.74
N LYS A 124 0.55 16.59 -9.50
CA LYS A 124 0.40 16.69 -10.96
C LYS A 124 0.64 15.36 -11.67
N GLN A 125 1.58 14.56 -11.17
CA GLN A 125 1.86 13.23 -11.73
C GLN A 125 0.71 12.25 -11.44
N ILE A 126 0.16 12.29 -10.23
CA ILE A 126 -0.83 11.30 -9.75
C ILE A 126 -2.26 11.69 -10.18
N TYR A 127 -2.57 12.98 -10.19
CA TYR A 127 -3.88 13.53 -10.50
C TYR A 127 -3.78 14.63 -11.58
N PRO A 128 -3.31 14.30 -12.81
CA PRO A 128 -3.01 15.28 -13.86
C PRO A 128 -4.22 16.08 -14.34
N VAL A 129 -5.44 15.57 -14.13
CA VAL A 129 -6.69 16.26 -14.49
C VAL A 129 -7.05 17.36 -13.48
N ASN A 130 -6.66 17.19 -12.21
CA ASN A 130 -7.07 18.09 -11.13
C ASN A 130 -5.96 19.08 -10.74
N PHE A 131 -4.70 18.76 -11.04
CA PHE A 131 -3.55 19.57 -10.63
C PHE A 131 -2.66 19.89 -11.82
N THR A 132 -2.54 21.17 -12.14
CA THR A 132 -1.63 21.69 -13.18
C THR A 132 -0.31 22.23 -12.59
N SER A 133 -0.33 22.59 -11.31
CA SER A 133 0.82 23.08 -10.55
C SER A 133 1.73 21.93 -10.09
N ASP A 134 3.04 22.17 -10.10
CA ASP A 134 4.06 21.22 -9.61
C ASP A 134 4.10 21.21 -8.07
N ILE A 135 3.05 20.67 -7.45
CA ILE A 135 2.94 20.51 -6.00
C ILE A 135 3.34 19.08 -5.64
N THR A 136 4.29 18.95 -4.72
CA THR A 136 4.76 17.65 -4.23
C THR A 136 4.71 17.61 -2.71
N TYR A 137 4.00 16.64 -2.14
CA TYR A 137 4.06 16.39 -0.70
C TYR A 137 5.26 15.50 -0.37
N GLN A 138 5.93 15.81 0.75
CA GLN A 138 7.01 15.02 1.31
C GLN A 138 6.59 14.45 2.66
N PHE A 139 6.41 13.15 2.72
CA PHE A 139 6.24 12.42 3.97
C PHE A 139 7.59 11.86 4.40
N SER A 140 7.89 11.89 5.70
CA SER A 140 9.15 11.41 6.23
C SER A 140 8.88 10.38 7.31
N PHE A 141 9.69 9.33 7.34
CA PHE A 141 9.53 8.21 8.25
C PHE A 141 10.89 7.81 8.80
N ILE A 142 10.91 7.37 10.05
CA ILE A 142 12.10 6.83 10.70
C ILE A 142 11.95 5.31 10.83
N CYS A 143 12.99 4.57 10.45
CA CYS A 143 13.04 3.13 10.64
C CYS A 143 13.24 2.78 12.13
N PRO A 144 12.70 1.65 12.61
CA PRO A 144 13.00 1.14 13.95
C PRO A 144 14.50 0.95 14.20
N ALA A 145 14.88 0.89 15.48
CA ALA A 145 16.26 0.60 15.88
C ALA A 145 16.81 -0.67 15.20
N HIS A 146 18.07 -0.62 14.77
CA HIS A 146 18.79 -1.69 14.05
C HIS A 146 18.29 -2.02 12.65
N THR A 147 17.39 -1.20 12.11
CA THR A 147 16.91 -1.34 10.72
C THR A 147 17.22 -0.07 9.94
N VAL A 148 17.46 -0.25 8.64
CA VAL A 148 17.70 0.83 7.68
C VAL A 148 16.80 0.61 6.47
N PHE A 149 16.41 1.71 5.84
CA PHE A 149 15.62 1.66 4.62
C PHE A 149 16.48 1.13 3.47
N THR A 150 15.99 0.09 2.79
CA THR A 150 16.64 -0.49 1.60
C THR A 150 15.88 -0.08 0.34
N GLN A 151 16.57 0.59 -0.58
CA GLN A 151 15.94 1.19 -1.76
C GLN A 151 15.48 0.16 -2.79
N ASP A 152 16.06 -1.04 -2.84
CA ASP A 152 15.65 -2.11 -3.75
C ASP A 152 14.27 -2.69 -3.40
N ALA A 153 13.97 -2.87 -2.12
CA ALA A 153 12.70 -3.44 -1.66
C ALA A 153 11.69 -2.41 -1.12
N LYS A 154 12.11 -1.15 -0.92
CA LYS A 154 11.28 -0.05 -0.40
C LYS A 154 10.72 -0.29 1.01
N VAL A 155 11.50 -0.95 1.86
CA VAL A 155 11.15 -1.30 3.24
C VAL A 155 12.31 -1.01 4.19
N CYS A 156 12.04 -0.90 5.50
CA CYS A 156 13.09 -0.99 6.51
C CYS A 156 13.46 -2.47 6.70
N ALA A 157 14.73 -2.80 6.53
CA ALA A 157 15.28 -4.14 6.74
C ALA A 157 16.43 -4.09 7.74
N TRP A 158 16.83 -5.24 8.28
CA TRP A 158 18.02 -5.32 9.10
C TRP A 158 19.24 -4.85 8.31
N GLU A 159 20.17 -4.15 8.95
CA GLU A 159 21.37 -3.62 8.30
C GLU A 159 22.18 -4.69 7.54
N SER A 160 22.15 -5.95 7.99
CA SER A 160 22.81 -7.08 7.32
C SER A 160 22.12 -7.60 6.06
N GLU A 161 20.83 -7.29 5.89
CA GLU A 161 19.99 -7.73 4.76
C GLU A 161 19.72 -6.60 3.76
N ALA A 162 19.83 -5.34 4.21
CA ALA A 162 19.69 -4.17 3.37
C ALA A 162 20.90 -4.00 2.44
N ILE A 163 20.66 -3.39 1.27
CA ILE A 163 21.76 -2.88 0.45
C ILE A 163 22.50 -1.76 1.21
N PRO A 164 23.78 -1.48 0.90
CA PRO A 164 24.48 -0.34 1.47
C PRO A 164 23.70 0.96 1.19
N CYS A 165 23.48 1.77 2.23
CA CYS A 165 22.68 2.99 2.10
C CYS A 165 23.20 3.92 0.97
N SER A 166 24.52 3.99 0.78
CA SER A 166 25.17 4.75 -0.28
C SER A 166 24.77 4.33 -1.70
N GLU A 167 24.27 3.11 -1.89
CA GLU A 167 23.77 2.60 -3.18
C GLU A 167 22.32 3.00 -3.45
N SER A 168 21.59 3.54 -2.45
CA SER A 168 20.19 3.95 -2.61
C SER A 168 19.98 4.91 -3.78
N PRO A 169 20.80 5.97 -3.98
CA PRO A 169 20.61 6.88 -5.11
C PRO A 169 20.68 6.18 -6.48
N ALA A 170 21.52 5.14 -6.61
CA ALA A 170 21.64 4.37 -7.84
C ALA A 170 20.38 3.56 -8.18
N LEU A 171 19.49 3.35 -7.20
CA LEU A 171 18.22 2.62 -7.35
C LEU A 171 16.98 3.53 -7.32
N TYR A 172 17.15 4.86 -7.32
CA TYR A 172 16.02 5.79 -7.40
C TYR A 172 15.22 5.65 -8.70
N TRP A 173 15.81 5.14 -9.77
CA TRP A 173 15.11 4.86 -11.03
C TRP A 173 13.94 3.89 -10.85
N MET A 174 13.98 3.01 -9.86
CA MET A 174 12.90 2.05 -9.57
C MET A 174 11.59 2.76 -9.19
N ASN A 175 11.65 4.00 -8.73
CA ASN A 175 10.45 4.81 -8.48
C ASN A 175 9.68 5.11 -9.78
N ASN A 176 10.33 5.07 -10.94
CA ASN A 176 9.66 5.24 -12.23
C ASN A 176 8.76 4.06 -12.63
N ASN A 177 8.83 2.94 -11.90
CA ASN A 177 7.92 1.82 -12.10
C ASN A 177 6.54 2.06 -11.45
N PHE A 178 6.41 2.99 -10.52
CA PHE A 178 5.11 3.35 -9.97
C PHE A 178 4.21 3.94 -11.05
N PHE A 179 3.00 3.38 -11.18
CA PHE A 179 2.01 3.74 -12.20
C PHE A 179 2.45 3.51 -13.64
N ARG A 180 3.62 2.91 -13.88
CA ARG A 180 4.08 2.53 -15.22
C ARG A 180 3.24 1.37 -15.73
N ILE A 181 2.64 1.54 -16.90
CA ILE A 181 1.91 0.48 -17.59
C ILE A 181 2.85 -0.16 -18.61
N VAL A 182 2.97 -1.48 -18.56
CA VAL A 182 3.67 -2.29 -19.55
C VAL A 182 2.68 -3.16 -20.31
N GLU A 183 2.98 -3.43 -21.56
CA GLU A 183 2.18 -4.29 -22.43
C GLU A 183 2.94 -5.57 -22.72
N GLU A 184 2.36 -6.70 -22.31
CA GLU A 184 2.97 -8.01 -22.44
C GLU A 184 1.93 -8.97 -23.05
N PHE A 185 2.27 -9.54 -24.21
CA PHE A 185 1.34 -10.38 -25.00
C PHE A 185 -0.03 -9.72 -25.27
N GLY A 186 -0.03 -8.42 -25.56
CA GLY A 186 -1.26 -7.65 -25.83
C GLY A 186 -2.12 -7.38 -24.59
N LYS A 187 -1.61 -7.66 -23.39
CA LYS A 187 -2.27 -7.34 -22.12
C LYS A 187 -1.52 -6.23 -21.41
N LYS A 188 -2.27 -5.21 -20.96
CA LYS A 188 -1.74 -4.13 -20.14
C LYS A 188 -1.73 -4.54 -18.67
N ARG A 189 -0.59 -4.34 -18.00
CA ARG A 189 -0.44 -4.48 -16.55
C ARG A 189 0.41 -3.35 -16.00
N TYR A 190 0.38 -3.16 -14.69
CA TYR A 190 1.37 -2.30 -14.03
C TYR A 190 2.72 -3.01 -13.96
N ALA A 191 3.79 -2.24 -14.12
CA ALA A 191 5.16 -2.72 -13.94
C ALA A 191 5.39 -3.18 -12.50
N TYR A 192 6.23 -4.19 -12.32
CA TYR A 192 6.76 -4.47 -10.98
C TYR A 192 7.74 -3.38 -10.57
N VAL A 193 7.81 -3.06 -9.28
CA VAL A 193 8.66 -1.97 -8.77
C VAL A 193 10.14 -2.19 -9.09
N ASN A 194 10.58 -3.45 -9.19
CA ASN A 194 11.93 -3.87 -9.54
C ASN A 194 12.10 -4.30 -11.01
N GLU A 195 11.10 -4.07 -11.86
CA GLU A 195 11.20 -4.39 -13.28
C GLU A 195 12.18 -3.43 -13.97
N PRO A 196 13.20 -3.92 -14.70
CA PRO A 196 14.11 -3.06 -15.45
C PRO A 196 13.36 -2.12 -16.40
N LEU A 197 13.88 -0.91 -16.59
CA LEU A 197 13.39 0.00 -17.62
C LEU A 197 13.84 -0.55 -18.98
N SER A 198 12.87 -0.96 -19.80
CA SER A 198 13.04 -1.43 -21.17
C SER A 198 13.22 -0.28 -22.15
#